data_AF-A0A9W8UDV0-F1
#
_entry.id   AF-A0A9W8UDV0-F1
#
_cell.length_a   1.000
_cell.length_b   1.000
_cell.length_c   1.000
_cell.angle_alpha   90.00
_cell.angle_beta   90.00
_cell.angle_gamma   90.00
#
_symmetry.space_group_name_H-M   'P 1'
#
loop_
_entity.id
_entity.type
_entity.pdbx_description
1 polymer ?
#
loop_
_entity_poly.entity_id
_entity_poly.type
_entity_poly.pdbx_seq_one_letter_code
_entity_poly.pdbx_strand_id
1 'polypeptide(L)'
;MAPGTAPQAQQQRQFVHPTASHAKKKAPSAYSMQPISAFYWFFAAALVSAWFAPIQDCDETFNYWEPTHYLSHGYGLQTWEYSPDYAIRSWLYIAFHAIVGNVRRLFPHSNKVAEFYFVRFGLAFVCAITQTILFMVTSTTLNSRIGLFFLMATVASPGNFHASTAFLPSSFAMYLVTVGAAAFMNWRGGLKTSQGIFWFAAAGVLGWPFAAALCAPFMFEELLLLIFGDKTAIWEGFIRIGRGVVSAMLLLAGDYFVNLFFYKKAVSVTWNIVKYNIFSSDHGPELYGTEPWTFYFKNLALNFNLWFVLALAALPLFILQKIISPSGQGFQTGLRTVVFLSPFYMWLGIFSAQPHKEERFMYPAYPFLALNAAISTHMILTALGNSDPKTLVGKVPAKLKLVLVAITVILSVDVALLRVYGIWSAYSAPMKIYTPLWEGKDGSEPIGREEDTVCFGKEWYRFPSSYFLPRDMHAKFIRSEFKGLLPGEFAQAETGFGFWSGTWLPTFGMNDRNEEDLSKYTELPACKFIVDTQYPLRIDPLPPNEPDYIEDHVNWEVVKCELFLDAANTHLLARTLWVPDLAFIPDKFKRKWGRHCLLQRKKPAIASSASS
;
A
#
# COMPACT_ATOMS: atom_id res chain seq x y z
N MET A 1 34.12 -80.92 47.07
CA MET A 1 34.11 -79.52 47.55
C MET A 1 34.41 -78.63 46.37
N ALA A 2 33.38 -78.01 45.79
CA ALA A 2 33.51 -77.05 44.70
C ALA A 2 33.44 -75.62 45.29
N PRO A 3 34.28 -74.66 44.84
CA PRO A 3 34.27 -73.29 45.35
C PRO A 3 33.13 -72.45 44.75
N GLY A 4 32.53 -71.61 45.60
CA GLY A 4 31.29 -70.88 45.36
C GLY A 4 31.37 -69.66 44.44
N THR A 5 30.21 -69.36 43.88
CA THR A 5 29.87 -68.23 43.00
C THR A 5 29.58 -66.95 43.79
N ALA A 6 30.01 -65.81 43.23
CA ALA A 6 29.86 -64.47 43.80
C ALA A 6 28.40 -63.95 43.81
N PRO A 7 28.02 -63.04 44.73
CA PRO A 7 26.67 -62.48 44.79
C PRO A 7 26.45 -61.30 43.82
N GLN A 8 25.27 -61.29 43.18
CA GLN A 8 24.77 -60.24 42.28
C GLN A 8 24.37 -58.96 43.04
N ALA A 9 24.76 -57.80 42.51
CA ALA A 9 24.41 -56.48 43.03
C ALA A 9 22.92 -56.14 42.82
N GLN A 10 22.24 -55.70 43.88
CA GLN A 10 20.85 -55.24 43.87
C GLN A 10 20.68 -53.93 43.08
N GLN A 11 19.82 -53.96 42.06
CA GLN A 11 19.33 -52.79 41.33
C GLN A 11 18.38 -51.97 42.23
N GLN A 12 18.79 -50.77 42.64
CA GLN A 12 17.90 -49.79 43.27
C GLN A 12 16.81 -49.35 42.29
N ARG A 13 15.55 -49.75 42.55
CA ARG A 13 14.37 -49.23 41.85
C ARG A 13 14.14 -47.78 42.25
N GLN A 14 14.41 -46.85 41.33
CA GLN A 14 13.95 -45.47 41.43
C GLN A 14 12.42 -45.45 41.50
N PHE A 15 11.86 -45.00 42.62
CA PHE A 15 10.43 -44.82 42.80
C PHE A 15 10.01 -43.52 42.10
N VAL A 16 9.33 -43.63 40.96
CA VAL A 16 8.75 -42.47 40.25
C VAL A 16 7.31 -42.27 40.75
N HIS A 17 7.03 -41.09 41.30
CA HIS A 17 5.71 -40.73 41.82
C HIS A 17 4.65 -40.74 40.68
N PRO A 18 3.47 -41.37 40.84
CA PRO A 18 2.47 -41.52 39.76
C PRO A 18 1.93 -40.20 39.19
N THR A 19 2.09 -39.10 39.92
CA THR A 19 1.62 -37.76 39.54
C THR A 19 2.55 -37.04 38.54
N ALA A 20 3.77 -37.53 38.30
CA ALA A 20 4.69 -36.97 37.31
C ALA A 20 4.38 -37.41 35.85
N SER A 21 3.46 -38.35 35.66
CA SER A 21 3.06 -38.88 34.34
C SER A 21 2.13 -37.94 33.54
N HIS A 22 1.54 -36.92 34.17
CA HIS A 22 0.50 -36.09 33.55
C HIS A 22 0.99 -34.75 32.98
N ALA A 23 2.27 -34.39 33.15
CA ALA A 23 2.86 -33.31 32.39
C ALA A 23 3.23 -33.81 30.98
N LYS A 24 2.22 -34.11 30.14
CA LYS A 24 2.43 -34.16 28.68
C LYS A 24 3.01 -32.80 28.30
N LYS A 25 4.33 -32.72 28.09
CA LYS A 25 4.96 -31.55 27.47
C LYS A 25 4.19 -31.30 26.18
N LYS A 26 3.39 -30.22 26.16
CA LYS A 26 2.64 -29.78 25.00
C LYS A 26 3.65 -29.72 23.86
N ALA A 27 3.41 -30.46 22.77
CA ALA A 27 4.33 -30.46 21.63
C ALA A 27 4.64 -29.00 21.26
N PRO A 28 5.91 -28.64 21.01
CA PRO A 28 6.26 -27.27 20.70
C PRO A 28 5.42 -26.81 19.51
N SER A 29 4.62 -25.76 19.73
CA SER A 29 3.75 -25.19 18.70
C SER A 29 4.59 -24.84 17.48
N ALA A 30 4.10 -25.20 16.28
CA ALA A 30 4.75 -24.83 15.02
C ALA A 30 4.81 -23.30 14.81
N TYR A 31 4.08 -22.54 15.63
CA TYR A 31 4.00 -21.09 15.61
C TYR A 31 4.44 -20.49 16.95
N SER A 32 5.17 -19.38 16.88
CA SER A 32 5.53 -18.56 18.04
C SER A 32 4.32 -17.82 18.62
N MET A 33 3.35 -17.49 17.76
CA MET A 33 2.07 -16.89 18.07
C MET A 33 0.97 -17.62 17.28
N GLN A 34 -0.22 -17.79 17.86
CA GLN A 34 -1.33 -18.40 17.13
C GLN A 34 -1.69 -17.57 15.88
N PRO A 35 -1.99 -18.19 14.72
CA PRO A 35 -2.31 -17.46 13.50
C PRO A 35 -3.45 -16.45 13.64
N ILE A 36 -4.47 -16.75 14.46
CA ILE A 36 -5.58 -15.82 14.71
C ILE A 36 -5.12 -14.57 15.47
N SER A 37 -4.18 -14.71 16.41
CA SER A 37 -3.59 -13.56 17.11
C SER A 37 -2.72 -12.72 16.17
N ALA A 38 -1.98 -13.37 15.26
CA ALA A 38 -1.24 -12.67 14.21
C ALA A 38 -2.19 -11.87 13.30
N PHE A 39 -3.31 -12.48 12.88
CA PHE A 39 -4.36 -11.81 12.13
C PHE A 39 -4.88 -10.56 12.85
N TYR A 40 -5.15 -10.63 14.16
CA TYR A 40 -5.61 -9.46 14.91
C TYR A 40 -4.60 -8.32 14.92
N TRP A 41 -3.29 -8.60 15.01
CA TRP A 41 -2.26 -7.56 14.92
C TRP A 41 -2.20 -6.91 13.53
N PHE A 42 -2.21 -7.72 12.46
CA PHE A 42 -2.25 -7.20 11.10
C PHE A 42 -3.52 -6.38 10.83
N PHE A 43 -4.66 -6.92 11.24
CA PHE A 43 -5.95 -6.28 11.00
C PHE A 43 -6.09 -5.01 11.82
N ALA A 44 -5.66 -4.98 13.08
CA ALA A 44 -5.65 -3.76 13.88
C ALA A 44 -4.80 -2.67 13.22
N ALA A 45 -3.57 -2.97 12.81
CA ALA A 45 -2.70 -2.01 12.13
C ALA A 45 -3.33 -1.49 10.82
N ALA A 46 -3.89 -2.38 10.01
CA ALA A 46 -4.56 -2.02 8.76
C ALA A 46 -5.87 -1.24 8.99
N LEU A 47 -6.63 -1.50 10.06
CA LEU A 47 -7.81 -0.70 10.43
C LEU A 47 -7.43 0.72 10.83
N VAL A 48 -6.36 0.89 11.62
CA VAL A 48 -5.82 2.23 11.94
C VAL A 48 -5.40 2.95 10.65
N SER A 49 -4.79 2.24 9.70
CA SER A 49 -4.47 2.79 8.38
C SER A 49 -5.73 3.19 7.60
N ALA A 50 -6.74 2.33 7.52
CA ALA A 50 -7.98 2.61 6.79
C ALA A 50 -8.67 3.88 7.28
N TRP A 51 -8.59 4.15 8.58
CA TRP A 51 -9.23 5.31 9.19
C TRP A 51 -8.40 6.59 9.10
N PHE A 52 -7.08 6.50 9.34
CA PHE A 52 -6.24 7.67 9.52
C PHE A 52 -5.27 7.95 8.38
N ALA A 53 -4.92 6.99 7.52
CA ALA A 53 -3.95 7.27 6.47
C ALA A 53 -4.53 8.27 5.44
N PRO A 54 -3.85 9.41 5.19
CA PRO A 54 -4.26 10.33 4.14
C PRO A 54 -4.07 9.69 2.76
N ILE A 55 -4.79 10.18 1.76
CA ILE A 55 -4.52 9.87 0.35
C ILE A 55 -3.25 10.63 -0.04
N GLN A 56 -2.23 9.89 -0.48
CA GLN A 56 -0.91 10.45 -0.80
C GLN A 56 -0.67 10.59 -2.31
N ASP A 57 -1.50 9.94 -3.11
CA ASP A 57 -1.32 9.82 -4.55
C ASP A 57 -2.62 10.28 -5.24
N CYS A 58 -2.49 11.21 -6.18
CA CYS A 58 -3.63 11.72 -6.94
C CYS A 58 -4.25 10.65 -7.84
N ASP A 59 -3.48 9.65 -8.26
CA ASP A 59 -4.03 8.52 -9.00
C ASP A 59 -4.95 7.66 -8.14
N GLU A 60 -4.68 7.55 -6.84
CA GLU A 60 -5.63 6.86 -5.94
C GLU A 60 -7.02 7.48 -6.07
N THR A 61 -7.09 8.82 -6.10
CA THR A 61 -8.33 9.56 -6.32
C THR A 61 -8.85 9.41 -7.76
N PHE A 62 -8.13 9.92 -8.74
CA PHE A 62 -8.69 10.13 -10.08
C PHE A 62 -8.72 8.87 -10.94
N ASN A 63 -7.88 7.88 -10.62
CA ASN A 63 -7.85 6.61 -11.34
C ASN A 63 -8.63 5.49 -10.65
N TYR A 64 -8.99 5.62 -9.37
CA TYR A 64 -9.69 4.53 -8.68
C TYR A 64 -10.92 5.01 -7.90
N TRP A 65 -10.79 5.99 -7.00
CA TRP A 65 -11.96 6.48 -6.26
C TRP A 65 -13.02 7.12 -7.15
N GLU A 66 -12.64 7.99 -8.08
CA GLU A 66 -13.58 8.68 -8.97
C GLU A 66 -14.26 7.75 -9.99
N PRO A 67 -13.57 6.80 -10.66
CA PRO A 67 -14.23 5.77 -11.47
C PRO A 67 -15.14 4.84 -10.67
N THR A 68 -14.76 4.48 -9.43
CA THR A 68 -15.65 3.71 -8.54
C THR A 68 -16.87 4.54 -8.14
N HIS A 69 -16.69 5.82 -7.83
CA HIS A 69 -17.79 6.74 -7.55
C HIS A 69 -18.73 6.84 -8.76
N TYR A 70 -18.20 6.94 -9.97
CA TYR A 70 -18.98 6.97 -11.21
C TYR A 70 -19.82 5.71 -11.41
N LEU A 71 -19.26 4.50 -11.20
CA LEU A 71 -20.06 3.27 -11.29
C LEU A 71 -21.17 3.21 -10.22
N SER A 72 -20.94 3.78 -9.04
CA SER A 72 -21.87 3.71 -7.91
C SER A 72 -22.92 4.84 -7.86
N HIS A 73 -22.62 6.00 -8.43
CA HIS A 73 -23.41 7.24 -8.30
C HIS A 73 -23.74 7.92 -9.64
N GLY A 74 -23.20 7.44 -10.78
CA GLY A 74 -23.54 7.94 -12.11
C GLY A 74 -22.78 9.20 -12.56
N TYR A 75 -21.96 9.80 -11.70
CA TYR A 75 -21.05 10.90 -12.05
C TYR A 75 -19.71 10.76 -11.33
N GLY A 76 -18.69 11.41 -11.86
CA GLY A 76 -17.35 11.42 -11.30
C GLY A 76 -16.34 11.95 -12.32
N LEU A 77 -15.08 11.98 -11.91
CA LEU A 77 -13.97 12.39 -12.76
C LEU A 77 -13.20 11.19 -13.32
N GLN A 78 -12.52 11.39 -14.44
CA GLN A 78 -11.69 10.39 -15.10
C GLN A 78 -10.42 11.02 -15.64
N THR A 79 -9.36 10.23 -15.66
CA THR A 79 -8.14 10.54 -16.41
C THR A 79 -8.27 10.06 -17.86
N TRP A 80 -7.32 10.44 -18.70
CA TRP A 80 -7.21 9.92 -20.07
C TRP A 80 -7.08 8.39 -20.12
N GLU A 81 -6.62 7.77 -19.03
CA GLU A 81 -6.33 6.34 -18.96
C GLU A 81 -7.60 5.46 -19.04
N TYR A 82 -8.76 6.03 -18.69
CA TYR A 82 -10.09 5.45 -18.85
C TYR A 82 -10.78 5.86 -20.16
N SER A 83 -10.19 6.72 -20.98
CA SER A 83 -10.75 6.97 -22.30
C SER A 83 -10.66 5.69 -23.15
N PRO A 84 -11.72 5.29 -23.87
CA PRO A 84 -11.71 4.13 -24.77
C PRO A 84 -10.64 4.20 -25.87
N ASP A 85 -10.12 5.39 -26.16
CA ASP A 85 -9.01 5.59 -27.09
C ASP A 85 -7.73 4.90 -26.61
N TYR A 86 -7.47 4.97 -25.30
CA TYR A 86 -6.26 4.45 -24.65
C TYR A 86 -6.52 3.13 -23.90
N ALA A 87 -7.57 3.10 -23.09
CA ALA A 87 -8.03 1.94 -22.31
C ALA A 87 -6.89 1.20 -21.59
N ILE A 88 -6.17 1.93 -20.72
CA ILE A 88 -5.04 1.38 -19.94
C ILE A 88 -5.40 1.15 -18.47
N ARG A 89 -6.68 1.28 -18.10
CA ARG A 89 -7.21 0.91 -16.78
C ARG A 89 -8.35 -0.08 -16.91
N SER A 90 -8.37 -1.08 -16.02
CA SER A 90 -9.35 -2.17 -16.09
C SER A 90 -10.60 -1.82 -15.30
N TRP A 91 -11.75 -1.87 -15.96
CA TRP A 91 -13.05 -1.73 -15.30
C TRP A 91 -13.39 -2.91 -14.39
N LEU A 92 -12.80 -4.10 -14.59
CA LEU A 92 -12.98 -5.24 -13.70
C LEU A 92 -12.45 -4.93 -12.29
N TYR A 93 -11.28 -4.27 -12.21
CA TYR A 93 -10.71 -3.85 -10.93
C TYR A 93 -11.64 -2.87 -10.19
N ILE A 94 -12.17 -1.88 -10.90
CA ILE A 94 -13.12 -0.89 -10.36
C ILE A 94 -14.44 -1.54 -9.95
N ALA A 95 -15.01 -2.42 -10.78
CA ALA A 95 -16.28 -3.08 -10.51
C ALA A 95 -16.25 -3.92 -9.23
N PHE A 96 -15.15 -4.67 -8.99
CA PHE A 96 -14.99 -5.44 -7.76
C PHE A 96 -15.08 -4.56 -6.50
N HIS A 97 -14.40 -3.42 -6.50
CA HIS A 97 -14.39 -2.51 -5.36
C HIS A 97 -15.69 -1.70 -5.24
N ALA A 98 -16.33 -1.36 -6.37
CA ALA A 98 -17.66 -0.74 -6.38
C ALA A 98 -18.71 -1.66 -5.72
N ILE A 99 -18.64 -2.98 -5.97
CA ILE A 99 -19.51 -3.95 -5.27
C ILE A 99 -19.28 -3.88 -3.76
N VAL A 100 -18.03 -3.86 -3.30
CA VAL A 100 -17.71 -3.74 -1.87
C VAL A 100 -18.30 -2.45 -1.29
N GLY A 101 -18.08 -1.30 -1.93
CA GLY A 101 -18.63 -0.02 -1.49
C GLY A 101 -20.16 -0.02 -1.45
N ASN A 102 -20.82 -0.55 -2.48
CA ASN A 102 -22.28 -0.58 -2.57
C ASN A 102 -22.93 -1.50 -1.53
N VAL A 103 -22.25 -2.54 -1.05
CA VAL A 103 -22.73 -3.35 0.09
C VAL A 103 -22.95 -2.49 1.34
N ARG A 104 -22.22 -1.39 1.51
CA ARG A 104 -22.43 -0.46 2.64
C ARG A 104 -23.85 0.12 2.65
N ARG A 105 -24.50 0.28 1.48
CA ARG A 105 -25.87 0.81 1.36
C ARG A 105 -26.93 -0.07 2.00
N LEU A 106 -26.62 -1.34 2.24
CA LEU A 106 -27.52 -2.29 2.89
C LEU A 106 -27.60 -2.08 4.42
N PHE A 107 -26.73 -1.26 5.00
CA PHE A 107 -26.68 -0.99 6.44
C PHE A 107 -27.23 0.41 6.79
N PRO A 108 -27.76 0.62 8.01
CA PRO A 108 -28.30 1.91 8.45
C PRO A 108 -27.31 3.08 8.29
N HIS A 109 -27.85 4.29 8.16
CA HIS A 109 -27.10 5.55 8.06
C HIS A 109 -25.97 5.51 7.01
N SER A 110 -26.23 4.89 5.86
CA SER A 110 -25.26 4.88 4.75
C SER A 110 -25.20 6.25 4.08
N ASN A 111 -24.00 6.75 3.87
CA ASN A 111 -23.71 7.91 3.04
C ASN A 111 -22.46 7.63 2.21
N LYS A 112 -22.12 8.54 1.29
CA LYS A 112 -20.97 8.37 0.39
C LYS A 112 -19.65 8.21 1.14
N VAL A 113 -19.43 8.98 2.21
CA VAL A 113 -18.23 8.84 3.06
C VAL A 113 -18.15 7.45 3.71
N ALA A 114 -19.29 6.89 4.13
CA ALA A 114 -19.34 5.54 4.69
C ALA A 114 -18.99 4.47 3.64
N GLU A 115 -19.42 4.62 2.39
CA GLU A 115 -19.06 3.75 1.26
C GLU A 115 -17.54 3.76 1.02
N PHE A 116 -16.94 4.96 1.01
CA PHE A 116 -15.49 5.15 0.90
C PHE A 116 -14.71 4.39 1.98
N TYR A 117 -15.06 4.59 3.27
CA TYR A 117 -14.37 3.89 4.35
C TYR A 117 -14.65 2.38 4.36
N PHE A 118 -15.82 1.94 3.89
CA PHE A 118 -16.14 0.52 3.80
C PHE A 118 -15.22 -0.21 2.82
N VAL A 119 -14.90 0.40 1.68
CA VAL A 119 -13.88 -0.12 0.74
C VAL A 119 -12.50 -0.20 1.43
N ARG A 120 -12.07 0.86 2.14
CA ARG A 120 -10.78 0.87 2.85
C ARG A 120 -10.69 -0.21 3.94
N PHE A 121 -11.77 -0.45 4.66
CA PHE A 121 -11.85 -1.55 5.63
C PHE A 121 -11.84 -2.93 4.97
N GLY A 122 -12.47 -3.07 3.79
CA GLY A 122 -12.36 -4.27 2.97
C GLY A 122 -10.91 -4.55 2.55
N LEU A 123 -10.19 -3.53 2.07
CA LEU A 123 -8.76 -3.61 1.75
C LEU A 123 -7.93 -4.02 2.97
N ALA A 124 -8.18 -3.39 4.13
CA ALA A 124 -7.51 -3.73 5.39
C ALA A 124 -7.71 -5.20 5.78
N PHE A 125 -8.93 -5.71 5.65
CA PHE A 125 -9.27 -7.10 5.95
C PHE A 125 -8.55 -8.09 5.02
N VAL A 126 -8.58 -7.83 3.71
CA VAL A 126 -7.89 -8.67 2.72
C VAL A 126 -6.38 -8.63 2.95
N CYS A 127 -5.79 -7.45 3.17
CA CYS A 127 -4.38 -7.29 3.48
C CYS A 127 -3.97 -8.15 4.68
N ALA A 128 -4.72 -8.06 5.79
CA ALA A 128 -4.45 -8.83 7.01
C ALA A 128 -4.55 -10.35 6.79
N ILE A 129 -5.51 -10.81 5.99
CA ILE A 129 -5.59 -12.23 5.61
C ILE A 129 -4.33 -12.66 4.86
N THR A 130 -3.93 -11.92 3.82
CA THR A 130 -2.76 -12.29 3.00
C THR A 130 -1.46 -12.30 3.80
N GLN A 131 -1.26 -11.31 4.69
CA GLN A 131 -0.12 -11.28 5.61
C GLN A 131 -0.15 -12.45 6.60
N THR A 132 -1.34 -12.81 7.11
CA THR A 132 -1.50 -13.98 7.99
C THR A 132 -1.13 -15.29 7.28
N ILE A 133 -1.51 -15.44 6.01
CA ILE A 133 -1.16 -16.61 5.19
C ILE A 133 0.37 -16.71 5.07
N LEU A 134 1.05 -15.62 4.73
CA LEU A 134 2.51 -15.63 4.62
C LEU A 134 3.20 -15.82 5.99
N PHE A 135 2.67 -15.25 7.07
CA PHE A 135 3.12 -15.51 8.44
C PHE A 135 3.05 -17.00 8.80
N MET A 136 1.94 -17.67 8.46
CA MET A 136 1.79 -19.09 8.71
C MET A 136 2.83 -19.90 7.94
N VAL A 137 2.96 -19.64 6.64
CA VAL A 137 3.88 -20.38 5.77
C VAL A 137 5.33 -20.16 6.19
N THR A 138 5.76 -18.92 6.42
CA THR A 138 7.11 -18.60 6.90
C THR A 138 7.43 -19.27 8.24
N SER A 139 6.49 -19.25 9.19
CA SER A 139 6.65 -19.92 10.48
C SER A 139 6.86 -21.43 10.34
N THR A 140 6.15 -22.04 9.40
CA THR A 140 6.16 -23.50 9.21
C THR A 140 7.24 -24.03 8.28
N THR A 141 7.68 -23.22 7.31
CA THR A 141 8.65 -23.60 6.29
C THR A 141 10.06 -23.22 6.70
N LEU A 142 10.23 -22.07 7.37
CA LEU A 142 11.55 -21.54 7.75
C LEU A 142 11.78 -21.71 9.26
N ASN A 143 11.14 -20.87 10.06
CA ASN A 143 11.26 -20.88 11.51
C ASN A 143 10.15 -20.04 12.14
N SER A 144 9.60 -20.47 13.28
CA SER A 144 8.55 -19.73 13.99
C SER A 144 8.97 -18.33 14.46
N ARG A 145 10.28 -18.10 14.68
CA ARG A 145 10.82 -16.77 14.99
C ARG A 145 10.83 -15.85 13.77
N ILE A 146 11.12 -16.38 12.58
CA ILE A 146 11.09 -15.60 11.33
C ILE A 146 9.67 -15.09 11.07
N GLY A 147 8.65 -15.92 11.30
CA GLY A 147 7.25 -15.47 11.25
C GLY A 147 6.98 -14.29 12.20
N LEU A 148 7.47 -14.34 13.44
CA LEU A 148 7.30 -13.23 14.39
C LEU A 148 8.01 -11.94 13.94
N PHE A 149 9.23 -12.03 13.42
CA PHE A 149 9.95 -10.87 12.89
C PHE A 149 9.26 -10.29 11.64
N PHE A 150 8.70 -11.15 10.78
CA PHE A 150 7.90 -10.72 9.65
C PHE A 150 6.67 -9.93 10.10
N LEU A 151 5.96 -10.41 11.14
CA LEU A 151 4.84 -9.69 11.74
C LEU A 151 5.26 -8.32 12.26
N MET A 152 6.37 -8.24 13.01
CA MET A 152 6.86 -6.96 13.52
C MET A 152 7.27 -6.00 12.39
N ALA A 153 7.97 -6.48 11.37
CA ALA A 153 8.42 -5.67 10.24
C ALA A 153 7.25 -5.09 9.41
N THR A 154 6.14 -5.84 9.28
CA THR A 154 4.95 -5.39 8.54
C THR A 154 4.04 -4.50 9.40
N VAL A 155 3.83 -4.82 10.67
CA VAL A 155 3.00 -3.98 11.57
C VAL A 155 3.70 -2.65 11.92
N ALA A 156 5.01 -2.67 12.13
CA ALA A 156 5.79 -1.51 12.55
C ALA A 156 6.57 -0.85 11.39
N SER A 157 5.96 -0.73 10.21
CA SER A 157 6.53 0.01 9.08
C SER A 157 5.54 1.02 8.49
N PRO A 158 5.91 2.31 8.41
CA PRO A 158 5.09 3.33 7.75
C PRO A 158 4.71 3.00 6.31
N GLY A 159 5.62 2.37 5.56
CA GLY A 159 5.34 1.97 4.17
C GLY A 159 4.20 0.96 4.07
N ASN A 160 4.27 -0.14 4.84
CA ASN A 160 3.20 -1.13 4.86
C ASN A 160 1.91 -0.58 5.48
N PHE A 161 2.02 0.32 6.47
CA PHE A 161 0.87 1.02 7.03
C PHE A 161 0.08 1.73 5.92
N HIS A 162 0.71 2.57 5.09
CA HIS A 162 0.03 3.25 3.98
C HIS A 162 -0.42 2.28 2.87
N ALA A 163 0.46 1.38 2.42
CA ALA A 163 0.15 0.45 1.35
C ALA A 163 -0.98 -0.54 1.68
N SER A 164 -1.21 -0.86 2.96
CA SER A 164 -2.24 -1.83 3.37
C SER A 164 -3.68 -1.40 3.10
N THR A 165 -3.94 -0.11 2.87
CA THR A 165 -5.30 0.40 2.62
C THR A 165 -5.42 1.42 1.50
N ALA A 166 -4.31 1.74 0.82
CA ALA A 166 -4.34 2.56 -0.37
C ALA A 166 -5.08 1.81 -1.50
N PHE A 167 -6.08 2.46 -2.09
CA PHE A 167 -6.88 1.90 -3.19
C PHE A 167 -6.13 2.01 -4.52
N LEU A 168 -5.04 1.27 -4.62
CA LEU A 168 -4.14 1.25 -5.76
C LEU A 168 -3.93 -0.19 -6.25
N PRO A 169 -3.73 -0.41 -7.57
CA PRO A 169 -3.41 -1.72 -8.08
C PRO A 169 -2.09 -2.27 -7.57
N SER A 170 -1.15 -1.40 -7.16
CA SER A 170 0.10 -1.81 -6.50
C SER A 170 -0.14 -2.45 -5.13
N SER A 171 -1.08 -1.92 -4.33
CA SER A 171 -1.50 -2.51 -3.06
C SER A 171 -2.21 -3.84 -3.29
N PHE A 172 -3.08 -3.90 -4.30
CA PHE A 172 -3.75 -5.12 -4.68
C PHE A 172 -2.76 -6.20 -5.15
N ALA A 173 -1.80 -5.83 -5.99
CA ALA A 173 -0.71 -6.70 -6.41
C ALA A 173 0.11 -7.17 -5.20
N MET A 174 0.41 -6.30 -4.23
CA MET A 174 1.07 -6.68 -2.97
C MET A 174 0.34 -7.81 -2.24
N TYR A 175 -0.99 -7.75 -2.14
CA TYR A 175 -1.78 -8.82 -1.51
C TYR A 175 -1.64 -10.14 -2.27
N LEU A 176 -1.76 -10.09 -3.60
CA LEU A 176 -1.77 -11.28 -4.44
C LEU A 176 -0.38 -11.92 -4.57
N VAL A 177 0.69 -11.14 -4.71
CA VAL A 177 2.06 -11.68 -4.69
C VAL A 177 2.43 -12.25 -3.32
N THR A 178 1.87 -11.72 -2.22
CA THR A 178 2.03 -12.29 -0.88
C THR A 178 1.46 -13.71 -0.81
N VAL A 179 0.24 -13.91 -1.33
CA VAL A 179 -0.39 -15.24 -1.38
C VAL A 179 0.31 -16.16 -2.39
N GLY A 180 0.74 -15.62 -3.53
CA GLY A 180 1.51 -16.36 -4.54
C GLY A 180 2.83 -16.88 -3.99
N ALA A 181 3.59 -16.03 -3.30
CA ALA A 181 4.81 -16.42 -2.60
C ALA A 181 4.52 -17.49 -1.53
N ALA A 182 3.47 -17.31 -0.72
CA ALA A 182 3.07 -18.29 0.27
C ALA A 182 2.71 -19.66 -0.36
N ALA A 183 2.11 -19.69 -1.55
CA ALA A 183 1.83 -20.92 -2.28
C ALA A 183 3.13 -21.62 -2.71
N PHE A 184 4.08 -20.92 -3.33
CA PHE A 184 5.38 -21.49 -3.73
C PHE A 184 6.22 -21.96 -2.53
N MET A 185 6.19 -21.21 -1.43
CA MET A 185 6.93 -21.55 -0.21
C MET A 185 6.32 -22.75 0.54
N ASN A 186 5.05 -23.09 0.33
CA ASN A 186 4.36 -24.13 1.06
C ASN A 186 4.33 -25.46 0.30
N TRP A 187 5.22 -26.38 0.69
CA TRP A 187 5.30 -27.72 0.10
C TRP A 187 4.52 -28.79 0.87
N ARG A 188 3.78 -28.39 1.92
CA ARG A 188 2.95 -29.34 2.69
C ARG A 188 1.79 -29.82 1.81
N GLY A 189 1.73 -31.13 1.59
CA GLY A 189 0.77 -31.74 0.68
C GLY A 189 1.14 -31.61 -0.80
N GLY A 190 2.40 -31.33 -1.12
CA GLY A 190 2.92 -31.23 -2.49
C GLY A 190 3.24 -29.80 -2.95
N LEU A 191 3.82 -29.70 -4.14
CA LEU A 191 4.18 -28.42 -4.77
C LEU A 191 2.92 -27.72 -5.30
N LYS A 192 2.72 -26.46 -4.89
CA LYS A 192 1.55 -25.65 -5.24
C LYS A 192 1.83 -24.66 -6.38
N THR A 193 2.70 -25.05 -7.30
CA THR A 193 3.20 -24.23 -8.42
C THR A 193 2.05 -23.60 -9.23
N SER A 194 1.00 -24.37 -9.56
CA SER A 194 -0.17 -23.84 -10.30
C SER A 194 -0.88 -22.71 -9.56
N GLN A 195 -1.04 -22.83 -8.24
CA GLN A 195 -1.66 -21.81 -7.40
C GLN A 195 -0.77 -20.57 -7.31
N GLY A 196 0.54 -20.76 -7.17
CA GLY A 196 1.52 -19.68 -7.19
C GLY A 196 1.44 -18.88 -8.49
N ILE A 197 1.50 -19.56 -9.64
CA ILE A 197 1.38 -18.94 -10.97
C ILE A 197 0.07 -18.15 -11.09
N PHE A 198 -1.06 -18.74 -10.68
CA PHE A 198 -2.36 -18.07 -10.72
C PHE A 198 -2.36 -16.76 -9.93
N TRP A 199 -1.86 -16.75 -8.69
CA TRP A 199 -1.86 -15.55 -7.85
C TRP A 199 -0.92 -14.45 -8.38
N PHE A 200 0.25 -14.80 -8.90
CA PHE A 200 1.12 -13.82 -9.57
C PHE A 200 0.52 -13.31 -10.89
N ALA A 201 -0.17 -14.17 -11.64
CA ALA A 201 -0.91 -13.75 -12.82
C ALA A 201 -2.06 -12.80 -12.45
N ALA A 202 -2.79 -13.07 -11.37
CA ALA A 202 -3.82 -12.18 -10.87
C ALA A 202 -3.27 -10.83 -10.38
N ALA A 203 -2.09 -10.84 -9.76
CA ALA A 203 -1.36 -9.61 -9.44
C ALA A 203 -1.02 -8.80 -10.70
N GLY A 204 -0.62 -9.47 -11.78
CA GLY A 204 -0.28 -8.84 -13.06
C GLY A 204 -1.49 -8.30 -13.83
N VAL A 205 -2.53 -9.12 -13.99
CA VAL A 205 -3.69 -8.81 -14.84
C VAL A 205 -4.61 -7.78 -14.19
N LEU A 206 -4.94 -7.95 -12.91
CA LEU A 206 -5.91 -7.09 -12.21
C LEU A 206 -5.24 -5.98 -11.40
N GLY A 207 -4.01 -6.21 -10.93
CA GLY A 207 -3.22 -5.22 -10.22
C GLY A 207 -2.35 -4.44 -11.20
N TRP A 208 -1.08 -4.82 -11.26
CA TRP A 208 -0.08 -4.14 -12.06
C TRP A 208 0.75 -5.14 -12.87
N PRO A 209 0.79 -5.05 -14.21
CA PRO A 209 1.40 -6.08 -15.07
C PRO A 209 2.83 -6.47 -14.69
N PHE A 210 3.63 -5.49 -14.28
CA PHE A 210 5.04 -5.71 -13.92
C PHE A 210 5.21 -6.53 -12.64
N ALA A 211 4.22 -6.55 -11.73
CA ALA A 211 4.27 -7.36 -10.52
C ALA A 211 4.36 -8.87 -10.79
N ALA A 212 3.95 -9.32 -11.98
CA ALA A 212 4.16 -10.70 -12.42
C ALA A 212 5.65 -11.10 -12.47
N ALA A 213 6.57 -10.14 -12.65
CA ALA A 213 8.00 -10.39 -12.64
C ALA A 213 8.51 -10.95 -11.31
N LEU A 214 7.85 -10.63 -10.17
CA LEU A 214 8.19 -11.16 -8.85
C LEU A 214 8.02 -12.68 -8.74
N CYS A 215 7.32 -13.31 -9.69
CA CYS A 215 7.20 -14.77 -9.81
C CYS A 215 8.51 -15.43 -10.29
N ALA A 216 9.38 -14.69 -10.98
CA ALA A 216 10.53 -15.25 -11.69
C ALA A 216 11.48 -16.09 -10.81
N PRO A 217 11.86 -15.67 -9.59
CA PRO A 217 12.69 -16.51 -8.72
C PRO A 217 12.07 -17.86 -8.37
N PHE A 218 10.76 -17.89 -8.10
CA PHE A 218 10.06 -19.13 -7.76
C PHE A 218 9.92 -20.06 -8.98
N MET A 219 9.69 -19.48 -10.16
CA MET A 219 9.69 -20.25 -11.41
C MET A 219 11.07 -20.80 -11.76
N PHE A 220 12.13 -20.08 -11.40
CA PHE A 220 13.49 -20.58 -11.54
C PHE A 220 13.75 -21.79 -10.61
N GLU A 221 13.23 -21.78 -9.37
CA GLU A 221 13.26 -22.95 -8.49
C GLU A 221 12.54 -24.15 -9.12
N GLU A 222 11.32 -23.95 -9.64
CA GLU A 222 10.57 -25.02 -10.33
C GLU A 222 11.33 -25.56 -11.54
N LEU A 223 11.95 -24.69 -12.34
CA LEU A 223 12.76 -25.10 -13.49
C LEU A 223 13.95 -25.98 -13.07
N LEU A 224 14.63 -25.63 -11.98
CA LEU A 224 15.73 -26.45 -11.46
C LEU A 224 15.21 -27.81 -10.95
N LEU A 225 14.05 -27.84 -10.27
CA LEU A 225 13.43 -29.08 -9.84
C LEU A 225 13.04 -29.99 -11.03
N LEU A 226 12.65 -29.40 -12.16
CA LEU A 226 12.40 -30.13 -13.40
C LEU A 226 13.68 -30.69 -14.01
N ILE A 227 14.74 -29.87 -14.11
CA ILE A 227 16.01 -30.27 -14.74
C ILE A 227 16.69 -31.41 -13.97
N PHE A 228 16.63 -31.38 -12.64
CA PHE A 228 17.25 -32.39 -11.78
C PHE A 228 16.28 -33.48 -11.30
N GLY A 229 15.04 -33.49 -11.80
CA GLY A 229 14.00 -34.43 -11.42
C GLY A 229 13.95 -35.69 -12.30
N ASP A 230 13.33 -36.75 -11.78
CA ASP A 230 13.04 -37.96 -12.55
C ASP A 230 11.93 -37.69 -13.59
N LYS A 231 11.78 -38.58 -14.59
CA LYS A 231 10.77 -38.47 -15.67
C LYS A 231 9.34 -38.21 -15.16
N THR A 232 8.99 -38.81 -14.02
CA THR A 232 7.69 -38.60 -13.36
C THR A 232 7.56 -37.19 -12.79
N ALA A 233 8.57 -36.71 -12.07
CA ALA A 233 8.62 -35.36 -11.51
C ALA A 233 8.57 -34.28 -12.61
N ILE A 234 9.23 -34.56 -13.75
CA ILE A 234 9.18 -33.71 -14.94
C ILE A 234 7.75 -33.61 -15.48
N TRP A 235 7.10 -34.74 -15.70
CA TRP A 235 5.73 -34.79 -16.22
C TRP A 235 4.74 -34.08 -15.29
N GLU A 236 4.82 -34.35 -13.98
CA GLU A 236 3.98 -33.66 -12.99
C GLU A 236 4.23 -32.15 -12.96
N GLY A 237 5.47 -31.70 -13.09
CA GLY A 237 5.79 -30.28 -13.15
C GLY A 237 5.28 -29.60 -14.41
N PHE A 238 5.35 -30.24 -15.58
CA PHE A 238 4.70 -29.74 -16.79
C PHE A 238 3.18 -29.59 -16.61
N ILE A 239 2.52 -30.57 -15.98
CA ILE A 239 1.09 -30.48 -15.66
C ILE A 239 0.82 -29.31 -14.71
N ARG A 240 1.63 -29.15 -13.65
CA ARG A 240 1.46 -28.04 -12.69
C ARG A 240 1.62 -26.68 -13.38
N ILE A 241 2.67 -26.50 -14.18
CA ILE A 241 2.91 -25.25 -14.92
C ILE A 241 1.78 -25.02 -15.93
N GLY A 242 1.43 -26.02 -16.73
CA GLY A 242 0.35 -25.94 -17.72
C GLY A 242 -0.98 -25.53 -17.10
N ARG A 243 -1.36 -26.13 -15.96
CA ARG A 243 -2.58 -25.74 -15.21
C ARG A 243 -2.51 -24.29 -14.72
N GLY A 244 -1.34 -23.85 -14.25
CA GLY A 244 -1.10 -22.46 -13.85
C GLY A 244 -1.29 -21.49 -15.03
N VAL A 245 -0.68 -21.78 -16.17
CA VAL A 245 -0.78 -20.97 -17.40
C VAL A 245 -2.23 -20.93 -17.90
N VAL A 246 -2.93 -22.06 -17.98
CA VAL A 246 -4.34 -22.09 -18.37
C VAL A 246 -5.20 -21.25 -17.43
N SER A 247 -4.98 -21.33 -16.11
CA SER A 247 -5.72 -20.51 -15.14
C SER A 247 -5.45 -19.01 -15.30
N ALA A 248 -4.20 -18.63 -15.63
CA ALA A 248 -3.84 -17.25 -15.92
C ALA A 248 -4.50 -16.75 -17.22
N MET A 249 -4.55 -17.58 -18.25
CA MET A 249 -5.23 -17.25 -19.52
C MET A 249 -6.74 -17.09 -19.33
N LEU A 250 -7.37 -17.94 -18.52
CA LEU A 250 -8.80 -17.80 -18.18
C LEU A 250 -9.08 -16.51 -17.42
N LEU A 251 -8.19 -16.12 -16.50
CA LEU A 251 -8.29 -14.84 -15.80
C LEU A 251 -8.18 -13.65 -16.75
N LEU A 252 -7.18 -13.67 -17.63
CA LEU A 252 -7.00 -12.64 -18.65
C LEU A 252 -8.21 -12.57 -19.60
N ALA A 253 -8.79 -13.71 -19.98
CA ALA A 253 -10.01 -13.75 -20.78
C ALA A 253 -11.20 -13.13 -20.03
N GLY A 254 -11.34 -13.39 -18.73
CA GLY A 254 -12.36 -12.76 -17.89
C GLY A 254 -12.22 -11.24 -17.83
N ASP A 255 -11.01 -10.75 -17.58
CA ASP A 255 -10.69 -9.31 -17.62
C ASP A 255 -10.99 -8.71 -19.00
N TYR A 256 -10.59 -9.39 -20.08
CA TYR A 256 -10.87 -8.97 -21.44
C TYR A 256 -12.37 -8.82 -21.72
N PHE A 257 -13.21 -9.79 -21.34
CA PHE A 257 -14.65 -9.72 -21.62
C PHE A 257 -15.36 -8.63 -20.83
N VAL A 258 -14.93 -8.38 -19.58
CA VAL A 258 -15.47 -7.27 -18.77
C VAL A 258 -15.08 -5.93 -19.39
N ASN A 259 -13.82 -5.77 -19.79
CA ASN A 259 -13.37 -4.54 -20.44
C ASN A 259 -14.01 -4.35 -21.82
N LEU A 260 -14.26 -5.42 -22.58
CA LEU A 260 -15.04 -5.38 -23.82
C LEU A 260 -16.47 -4.86 -23.57
N PHE A 261 -17.10 -5.28 -22.46
CA PHE A 261 -18.43 -4.81 -22.08
C PHE A 261 -18.45 -3.32 -21.75
N PHE A 262 -17.48 -2.83 -20.97
CA PHE A 262 -17.43 -1.43 -20.54
C PHE A 262 -16.93 -0.48 -21.63
N TYR A 263 -15.83 -0.80 -22.31
CA TYR A 263 -15.26 0.05 -23.36
C TYR A 263 -15.98 -0.07 -24.70
N LYS A 264 -16.82 -1.10 -24.89
CA LYS A 264 -17.43 -1.47 -26.19
C LYS A 264 -16.38 -1.68 -27.30
N LYS A 265 -15.14 -1.97 -26.92
CA LYS A 265 -13.97 -2.07 -27.80
C LYS A 265 -13.16 -3.31 -27.42
N ALA A 266 -12.73 -4.08 -28.42
CA ALA A 266 -11.89 -5.25 -28.23
C ALA A 266 -10.45 -4.82 -27.90
N VAL A 267 -10.12 -4.70 -26.61
CA VAL A 267 -8.80 -4.28 -26.12
C VAL A 267 -8.35 -5.17 -24.97
N SER A 268 -7.05 -5.40 -24.88
CA SER A 268 -6.42 -6.00 -23.70
C SER A 268 -5.76 -4.89 -22.89
N VAL A 269 -6.37 -4.54 -21.76
CA VAL A 269 -5.89 -3.46 -20.88
C VAL A 269 -4.47 -3.74 -20.40
N THR A 270 -4.21 -4.98 -19.94
CA THR A 270 -2.88 -5.40 -19.48
C THR A 270 -1.82 -5.21 -20.57
N TRP A 271 -2.15 -5.55 -21.83
CA TRP A 271 -1.22 -5.36 -22.95
C TRP A 271 -1.03 -3.87 -23.27
N ASN A 272 -2.09 -3.06 -23.24
CA ASN A 272 -1.97 -1.62 -23.51
C ASN A 272 -1.07 -0.91 -22.48
N ILE A 273 -1.17 -1.26 -21.20
CA ILE A 273 -0.26 -0.76 -20.15
C ILE A 273 1.19 -1.11 -20.45
N VAL A 274 1.45 -2.38 -20.82
CA VAL A 274 2.80 -2.86 -21.16
C VAL A 274 3.32 -2.13 -22.40
N LYS A 275 2.49 -1.98 -23.43
CA LYS A 275 2.81 -1.26 -24.65
C LYS A 275 3.19 0.18 -24.36
N TYR A 276 2.38 0.89 -23.58
CA TYR A 276 2.62 2.30 -23.23
C TYR A 276 3.91 2.50 -22.43
N ASN A 277 4.19 1.65 -21.44
CA ASN A 277 5.31 1.86 -20.53
C ASN A 277 6.66 1.30 -21.03
N ILE A 278 6.66 0.26 -21.86
CA ILE A 278 7.90 -0.39 -22.34
C ILE A 278 8.18 -0.08 -23.82
N PHE A 279 7.14 -0.08 -24.66
CA PHE A 279 7.31 -0.12 -26.11
C PHE A 279 7.02 1.22 -26.81
N SER A 280 6.58 2.25 -26.08
CA SER A 280 6.46 3.61 -26.61
C SER A 280 7.81 4.32 -26.60
N SER A 281 8.27 4.77 -27.76
CA SER A 281 9.53 5.50 -27.94
C SER A 281 9.41 7.01 -27.72
N ASP A 282 8.20 7.56 -27.89
CA ASP A 282 7.99 9.00 -28.05
C ASP A 282 7.33 9.63 -26.80
N HIS A 283 6.90 8.80 -25.85
CA HIS A 283 6.13 9.13 -24.66
C HIS A 283 6.24 7.97 -23.66
N GLY A 284 6.18 8.26 -22.37
CA GLY A 284 6.34 7.26 -21.32
C GLY A 284 6.18 7.85 -19.93
N PRO A 285 6.37 7.05 -18.87
CA PRO A 285 6.11 7.48 -17.49
C PRO A 285 7.02 8.63 -17.03
N GLU A 286 8.15 8.84 -17.72
CA GLU A 286 9.10 9.95 -17.50
C GLU A 286 8.48 11.34 -17.69
N LEU A 287 7.37 11.42 -18.43
CA LEU A 287 6.56 12.63 -18.59
C LEU A 287 6.10 13.22 -17.26
N TYR A 288 5.91 12.36 -16.25
CA TYR A 288 5.45 12.75 -14.92
C TYR A 288 6.61 13.00 -13.93
N GLY A 289 7.85 13.05 -14.44
CA GLY A 289 9.05 13.37 -13.69
C GLY A 289 10.03 12.21 -13.58
N THR A 290 11.28 12.52 -13.21
CA THR A 290 12.34 11.53 -12.98
C THR A 290 13.04 11.81 -11.67
N GLU A 291 13.62 10.77 -11.08
CA GLU A 291 14.29 10.84 -9.78
C GLU A 291 15.63 10.09 -9.84
N PRO A 292 16.64 10.46 -9.03
CA PRO A 292 17.94 9.79 -9.05
C PRO A 292 17.83 8.35 -8.52
N TRP A 293 18.81 7.51 -8.83
CA TRP A 293 18.85 6.10 -8.39
C TRP A 293 18.76 5.93 -6.86
N THR A 294 19.19 6.94 -6.08
CA THR A 294 19.13 6.94 -4.61
C THR A 294 17.72 7.12 -4.02
N PHE A 295 16.72 7.43 -4.85
CA PHE A 295 15.34 7.69 -4.42
C PHE A 295 14.77 6.57 -3.55
N TYR A 296 14.82 5.31 -4.03
CA TYR A 296 14.26 4.19 -3.27
C TYR A 296 15.04 3.87 -1.99
N PHE A 297 16.34 4.16 -1.93
CA PHE A 297 17.09 4.03 -0.69
C PHE A 297 16.60 5.03 0.36
N LYS A 298 16.37 6.30 -0.04
CA LYS A 298 15.79 7.31 0.86
C LYS A 298 14.36 6.95 1.24
N ASN A 299 13.52 6.60 0.27
CA ASN A 299 12.11 6.26 0.49
C ASN A 299 11.96 5.04 1.43
N LEU A 300 12.65 3.93 1.14
CA LEU A 300 12.54 2.71 1.94
C LEU A 300 13.22 2.86 3.31
N ALA A 301 14.28 3.65 3.45
CA ALA A 301 14.85 3.96 4.76
C ALA A 301 13.85 4.76 5.62
N LEU A 302 13.08 5.66 5.02
CA LEU A 302 12.02 6.37 5.72
C LEU A 302 10.83 5.45 6.07
N ASN A 303 10.45 4.56 5.16
CA ASN A 303 9.24 3.75 5.27
C ASN A 303 9.41 2.42 6.03
N PHE A 304 10.64 1.91 6.14
CA PHE A 304 10.95 0.65 6.81
C PHE A 304 12.12 0.77 7.80
N ASN A 305 12.80 1.92 7.88
CA ASN A 305 13.88 2.19 8.84
C ASN A 305 14.91 1.05 8.98
N LEU A 306 15.11 0.53 10.19
CA LEU A 306 15.95 -0.62 10.49
C LEU A 306 15.59 -1.85 9.65
N TRP A 307 14.30 -2.10 9.38
CA TRP A 307 13.87 -3.25 8.58
C TRP A 307 14.40 -3.19 7.15
N PHE A 308 14.54 -2.00 6.55
CA PHE A 308 15.15 -1.87 5.23
C PHE A 308 16.64 -2.25 5.24
N VAL A 309 17.39 -1.79 6.23
CA VAL A 309 18.81 -2.15 6.40
C VAL A 309 18.96 -3.66 6.59
N LEU A 310 18.11 -4.25 7.42
CA LEU A 310 18.07 -5.69 7.66
C LEU A 310 17.68 -6.45 6.38
N ALA A 311 16.76 -5.94 5.57
CA ALA A 311 16.38 -6.55 4.30
C ALA A 311 17.54 -6.59 3.30
N LEU A 312 18.32 -5.50 3.21
CA LEU A 312 19.53 -5.45 2.39
C LEU A 312 20.64 -6.38 2.91
N ALA A 313 20.76 -6.54 4.23
CA ALA A 313 21.76 -7.39 4.86
C ALA A 313 21.48 -8.90 4.71
N ALA A 314 20.26 -9.31 4.34
CA ALA A 314 19.86 -10.71 4.34
C ALA A 314 20.72 -11.62 3.47
N LEU A 315 20.94 -11.27 2.19
CA LEU A 315 21.75 -12.06 1.27
C LEU A 315 23.25 -12.04 1.65
N PRO A 316 23.89 -10.89 1.94
CA PRO A 316 25.28 -10.87 2.44
C PRO A 316 25.49 -11.72 3.70
N LEU A 317 24.58 -11.62 4.69
CA LEU A 317 24.66 -12.41 5.92
C LEU A 317 24.49 -13.90 5.66
N PHE A 318 23.57 -14.28 4.76
CA PHE A 318 23.37 -15.66 4.37
C PHE A 318 24.62 -16.26 3.70
N ILE A 319 25.23 -15.53 2.76
CA ILE A 319 26.48 -15.93 2.10
C ILE A 319 27.60 -16.09 3.14
N LEU A 320 27.76 -15.09 4.01
CA LEU A 320 28.77 -15.12 5.07
C LEU A 320 28.58 -16.31 6.02
N GLN A 321 27.33 -16.60 6.41
CA GLN A 321 27.01 -17.75 7.25
C GLN A 321 27.43 -19.07 6.59
N LYS A 322 27.18 -19.24 5.28
CA LYS A 322 27.56 -20.44 4.54
C LYS A 322 29.07 -20.60 4.39
N ILE A 323 29.82 -19.51 4.31
CA ILE A 323 31.29 -19.53 4.25
C ILE A 323 31.90 -19.86 5.63
N ILE A 324 31.44 -19.20 6.69
CA ILE A 324 32.04 -19.33 8.04
C ILE A 324 31.63 -20.63 8.73
N SER A 325 30.39 -21.07 8.53
CA SER A 325 29.85 -22.27 9.16
C SER A 325 29.08 -23.05 8.11
N PRO A 326 29.77 -23.82 7.25
CA PRO A 326 29.12 -24.73 6.31
C PRO A 326 28.26 -25.72 7.10
N SER A 327 26.97 -25.43 7.19
CA SER A 327 26.01 -26.36 7.78
C SER A 327 26.01 -27.63 6.93
N GLY A 328 25.99 -28.82 7.54
CA GLY A 328 25.75 -30.09 6.83
C GLY A 328 24.37 -30.21 6.16
N GLN A 329 23.57 -29.14 6.15
CA GLN A 329 22.32 -29.05 5.38
C GLN A 329 22.64 -28.91 3.89
N GLY A 330 22.06 -29.80 3.08
CA GLY A 330 22.34 -29.91 1.65
C GLY A 330 22.09 -28.65 0.82
N PHE A 331 22.73 -28.59 -0.34
CA PHE A 331 22.68 -27.50 -1.34
C PHE A 331 21.25 -27.00 -1.62
N GLN A 332 20.28 -27.91 -1.70
CA GLN A 332 18.85 -27.65 -1.91
C GLN A 332 18.26 -26.66 -0.89
N THR A 333 18.64 -26.75 0.39
CA THR A 333 18.14 -25.83 1.44
C THR A 333 18.74 -24.42 1.28
N GLY A 334 19.97 -24.34 0.78
CA GLY A 334 20.64 -23.07 0.53
C GLY A 334 20.05 -22.33 -0.67
N LEU A 335 19.87 -23.05 -1.80
CA LEU A 335 19.25 -22.52 -3.01
C LEU A 335 17.86 -21.94 -2.73
N ARG A 336 17.03 -22.67 -2.00
CA ARG A 336 15.67 -22.24 -1.63
C ARG A 336 15.64 -20.96 -0.80
N THR A 337 16.61 -20.77 0.08
CA THR A 337 16.75 -19.52 0.83
C THR A 337 17.06 -18.35 -0.12
N VAL A 338 17.95 -18.54 -1.10
CA VAL A 338 18.26 -17.52 -2.13
C VAL A 338 17.02 -17.20 -2.98
N VAL A 339 16.23 -18.20 -3.35
CA VAL A 339 14.96 -18.02 -4.07
C VAL A 339 14.01 -17.14 -3.27
N PHE A 340 13.88 -17.33 -1.95
CA PHE A 340 13.01 -16.51 -1.12
C PHE A 340 13.51 -15.09 -0.90
N LEU A 341 14.83 -14.88 -0.90
CA LEU A 341 15.44 -13.57 -0.70
C LEU A 341 15.45 -12.70 -1.96
N SER A 342 15.56 -13.33 -3.14
CA SER A 342 15.81 -12.64 -4.41
C SER A 342 14.70 -11.72 -4.94
N PRO A 343 13.38 -11.93 -4.71
CA PRO A 343 12.35 -11.05 -5.26
C PRO A 343 12.54 -9.59 -4.85
N PHE A 344 12.91 -9.33 -3.59
CA PHE A 344 13.16 -7.98 -3.09
C PHE A 344 14.36 -7.32 -3.81
N TYR A 345 15.49 -8.01 -3.92
CA TYR A 345 16.69 -7.47 -4.58
C TYR A 345 16.49 -7.24 -6.08
N MET A 346 15.83 -8.19 -6.75
CA MET A 346 15.49 -8.09 -8.16
C MET A 346 14.60 -6.87 -8.41
N TRP A 347 13.52 -6.72 -7.63
CA TRP A 347 12.59 -5.60 -7.77
C TRP A 347 13.27 -4.26 -7.49
N LEU A 348 14.03 -4.17 -6.39
CA LEU A 348 14.79 -2.98 -6.04
C LEU A 348 15.77 -2.60 -7.14
N GLY A 349 16.46 -3.58 -7.74
CA GLY A 349 17.39 -3.36 -8.85
C GLY A 349 16.71 -2.84 -10.11
N ILE A 350 15.60 -3.49 -10.53
CA ILE A 350 14.83 -3.09 -11.72
C ILE A 350 14.34 -1.65 -11.58
N PHE A 351 13.66 -1.31 -10.48
CA PHE A 351 13.06 0.02 -10.32
C PHE A 351 14.09 1.10 -10.00
N SER A 352 15.19 0.78 -9.32
CA SER A 352 16.27 1.77 -9.12
C SER A 352 16.94 2.16 -10.44
N ALA A 353 16.97 1.26 -11.43
CA ALA A 353 17.52 1.52 -12.75
C ALA A 353 16.58 2.34 -13.65
N GLN A 354 15.26 2.29 -13.43
CA GLN A 354 14.31 3.09 -14.21
C GLN A 354 14.39 4.58 -13.85
N PRO A 355 14.37 5.53 -14.82
CA PRO A 355 14.43 6.96 -14.52
C PRO A 355 13.24 7.48 -13.71
N HIS A 356 12.03 7.11 -14.13
CA HIS A 356 10.79 7.44 -13.42
C HIS A 356 10.59 6.55 -12.18
N LYS A 357 10.24 7.16 -11.05
CA LYS A 357 10.13 6.48 -9.77
C LYS A 357 9.00 7.05 -8.95
N GLU A 358 8.25 6.17 -8.30
CA GLU A 358 7.16 6.52 -7.41
C GLU A 358 7.15 5.56 -6.22
N GLU A 359 6.72 6.05 -5.06
CA GLU A 359 6.69 5.24 -3.84
C GLU A 359 5.84 3.97 -4.00
N ARG A 360 4.66 4.08 -4.64
CA ARG A 360 3.73 2.97 -4.84
C ARG A 360 4.28 1.84 -5.71
N PHE A 361 5.31 2.07 -6.54
CA PHE A 361 5.95 0.99 -7.32
C PHE A 361 6.66 -0.03 -6.44
N MET A 362 6.99 0.34 -5.20
CA MET A 362 7.61 -0.57 -4.25
C MET A 362 6.62 -1.43 -3.45
N TYR A 363 5.31 -1.11 -3.46
CA TYR A 363 4.32 -1.82 -2.66
C TYR A 363 4.33 -3.35 -2.92
N PRO A 364 4.38 -3.84 -4.17
CA PRO A 364 4.44 -5.29 -4.43
C PRO A 364 5.65 -5.99 -3.80
N ALA A 365 6.74 -5.27 -3.52
CA ALA A 365 7.95 -5.82 -2.94
C ALA A 365 7.99 -5.80 -1.40
N TYR A 366 7.09 -5.07 -0.73
CA TYR A 366 7.04 -4.96 0.72
C TYR A 366 6.96 -6.30 1.48
N PRO A 367 6.16 -7.32 1.08
CA PRO A 367 6.18 -8.62 1.74
C PRO A 367 7.56 -9.29 1.67
N PHE A 368 8.29 -9.13 0.57
CA PHE A 368 9.63 -9.69 0.39
C PHE A 368 10.69 -8.90 1.15
N LEU A 369 10.56 -7.58 1.23
CA LEU A 369 11.40 -6.74 2.09
C LEU A 369 11.26 -7.19 3.55
N ALA A 370 10.03 -7.31 4.04
CA ALA A 370 9.75 -7.76 5.41
C ALA A 370 10.25 -9.19 5.66
N LEU A 371 10.12 -10.10 4.69
CA LEU A 371 10.66 -11.46 4.78
C LEU A 371 12.19 -11.46 4.87
N ASN A 372 12.88 -10.68 4.02
CA ASN A 372 14.34 -10.56 4.06
C ASN A 372 14.81 -10.01 5.41
N ALA A 373 14.14 -8.95 5.90
CA ALA A 373 14.43 -8.36 7.20
C ALA A 373 14.21 -9.37 8.33
N ALA A 374 13.17 -10.20 8.25
CA ALA A 374 12.89 -11.23 9.25
C ALA A 374 13.95 -12.34 9.26
N ILE A 375 14.38 -12.78 8.08
CA ILE A 375 15.42 -13.81 7.92
C ILE A 375 16.77 -13.29 8.44
N SER A 376 17.17 -12.06 8.08
CA SER A 376 18.42 -11.47 8.59
C SER A 376 18.38 -11.23 10.10
N THR A 377 17.25 -10.75 10.63
CA THR A 377 17.05 -10.62 12.09
C THR A 377 17.25 -11.97 12.78
N HIS A 378 16.65 -13.03 12.25
CA HIS A 378 16.83 -14.38 12.79
C HIS A 378 18.30 -14.84 12.74
N MET A 379 19.00 -14.60 11.63
CA MET A 379 20.43 -14.94 11.49
C MET A 379 21.30 -14.18 12.51
N ILE A 380 21.11 -12.86 12.62
CA ILE A 380 21.84 -12.01 13.58
C ILE A 380 21.58 -12.45 15.01
N LEU A 381 20.32 -12.65 15.40
CA LEU A 381 19.98 -13.04 16.77
C LEU A 381 20.45 -14.45 17.11
N THR A 382 20.49 -15.36 16.13
CA THR A 382 21.07 -16.70 16.32
C THR A 382 22.58 -16.61 16.54
N ALA A 383 23.28 -15.78 15.77
CA ALA A 383 24.71 -15.52 15.98
C ALA A 383 24.99 -14.85 17.34
N LEU A 384 24.18 -13.85 17.73
CA LEU A 384 24.29 -13.17 19.04
C LEU A 384 23.96 -14.12 20.21
N GLY A 385 23.05 -15.06 20.01
CA GLY A 385 22.68 -16.08 20.98
C GLY A 385 23.73 -17.17 21.20
N ASN A 386 24.78 -17.23 20.37
CA ASN A 386 25.86 -18.19 20.58
C ASN A 386 26.57 -17.90 21.90
N SER A 387 26.62 -18.93 22.76
CA SER A 387 27.19 -18.88 24.10
C SER A 387 28.56 -19.53 24.19
N ASP A 388 29.18 -19.86 23.05
CA ASP A 388 30.53 -20.41 23.03
C ASP A 388 31.52 -19.42 23.67
N PRO A 389 32.13 -19.77 24.82
CA PRO A 389 33.03 -18.88 25.56
C PRO A 389 34.30 -18.53 24.79
N LYS A 390 34.62 -19.25 23.72
CA LYS A 390 35.75 -18.95 22.82
C LYS A 390 35.45 -17.76 21.90
N THR A 391 34.19 -17.40 21.70
CA THR A 391 33.80 -16.26 20.88
C THR A 391 33.66 -14.99 21.72
N LEU A 392 34.00 -13.82 21.16
CA LEU A 392 33.79 -12.52 21.83
C LEU A 392 32.33 -12.30 22.23
N VAL A 393 31.40 -12.79 21.40
CA VAL A 393 29.95 -12.72 21.64
C VAL A 393 29.56 -13.58 22.84
N GLY A 394 30.11 -14.79 23.00
CA GLY A 394 29.81 -15.67 24.14
C GLY A 394 30.23 -15.11 25.50
N LYS A 395 31.18 -14.17 25.54
CA LYS A 395 31.62 -13.48 26.76
C LYS A 395 30.63 -12.42 27.27
N VAL A 396 29.74 -11.92 26.42
CA VAL A 396 28.76 -10.90 26.80
C VAL A 396 27.57 -11.57 27.51
N PRO A 397 27.13 -11.07 28.69
CA PRO A 397 26.00 -11.65 29.41
C PRO A 397 24.71 -11.66 28.57
N ALA A 398 23.97 -12.77 28.60
CA ALA A 398 22.74 -12.94 27.82
C ALA A 398 21.68 -11.87 28.12
N LYS A 399 21.57 -11.42 29.38
CA LYS A 399 20.66 -10.33 29.78
C LYS A 399 21.01 -9.01 29.08
N LEU A 400 22.30 -8.67 28.99
CA LEU A 400 22.74 -7.45 28.32
C LEU A 400 22.44 -7.49 26.82
N LYS A 401 22.69 -8.64 26.17
CA LYS A 401 22.32 -8.84 24.75
C LYS A 401 20.82 -8.65 24.52
N LEU A 402 19.99 -9.24 25.37
CA LEU A 402 18.54 -9.12 25.28
C LEU A 402 18.08 -7.67 25.45
N VAL A 403 18.64 -6.94 26.41
CA VAL A 403 18.33 -5.51 26.63
C VAL A 403 18.72 -4.68 25.39
N LEU A 404 19.90 -4.89 24.81
CA LEU A 404 20.34 -4.17 23.61
C LEU A 404 19.44 -4.45 22.40
N VAL A 405 19.06 -5.71 22.18
CA VAL A 405 18.13 -6.10 21.12
C VAL A 405 16.75 -5.47 21.36
N ALA A 406 16.23 -5.54 22.59
CA ALA A 406 14.93 -4.97 22.94
C ALA A 406 14.89 -3.47 22.71
N ILE A 407 15.89 -2.72 23.20
CA ILE A 407 16.01 -1.27 22.98
C ILE A 407 16.06 -0.94 21.48
N THR A 408 16.84 -1.70 20.70
CA THR A 408 16.97 -1.46 19.26
C THR A 408 15.65 -1.64 18.52
N VAL A 409 14.91 -2.71 18.83
CA VAL A 409 13.59 -2.97 18.23
C VAL A 409 12.58 -1.92 18.68
N ILE A 410 12.52 -1.59 19.98
CA ILE A 410 11.60 -0.58 20.51
C ILE A 410 11.83 0.78 19.84
N LEU A 411 13.09 1.24 19.75
CA LEU A 411 13.42 2.50 19.08
C LEU A 411 13.03 2.51 17.60
N SER A 412 13.21 1.38 16.89
CA SER A 412 12.77 1.24 15.49
C SER A 412 11.25 1.35 15.36
N VAL A 413 10.50 0.74 16.27
CA VAL A 413 9.02 0.85 16.33
C VAL A 413 8.60 2.28 16.66
N ASP A 414 9.24 2.93 17.63
CA ASP A 414 8.93 4.31 18.02
C ASP A 414 9.14 5.28 16.85
N VAL A 415 10.25 5.15 16.12
CA VAL A 415 10.52 5.95 14.91
C VAL A 415 9.45 5.71 13.85
N ALA A 416 9.02 4.47 13.65
CA ALA A 416 7.94 4.14 12.73
C ALA A 416 6.62 4.81 13.13
N LEU A 417 6.21 4.70 14.41
CA LEU A 417 4.97 5.30 14.91
C LEU A 417 5.00 6.83 14.84
N LEU A 418 6.13 7.45 15.21
CA LEU A 418 6.34 8.89 15.08
C LEU A 418 6.22 9.36 13.64
N ARG A 419 6.69 8.56 12.67
CA ARG A 419 6.53 8.88 11.25
C ARG A 419 5.08 8.77 10.80
N VAL A 420 4.38 7.68 11.13
CA VAL A 420 2.95 7.49 10.79
C VAL A 420 2.11 8.65 11.33
N TYR A 421 2.24 8.93 12.62
CA TYR A 421 1.54 10.05 13.26
C TYR A 421 1.98 11.39 12.68
N GLY A 422 3.26 11.52 12.33
CA GLY A 422 3.84 12.69 11.72
C GLY A 422 3.24 13.03 10.36
N ILE A 423 3.02 12.03 9.49
CA ILE A 423 2.39 12.19 8.18
C ILE A 423 0.90 12.50 8.34
N TRP A 424 0.19 11.74 9.19
CA TRP A 424 -1.23 11.98 9.44
C TRP A 424 -1.51 13.40 9.94
N SER A 425 -0.79 13.84 10.97
CA SER A 425 -0.96 15.18 11.53
C SER A 425 -0.57 16.29 10.54
N ALA A 426 0.37 16.02 9.62
CA ALA A 426 0.83 16.98 8.63
C ALA A 426 -0.15 17.16 7.45
N TYR A 427 -0.83 16.09 7.04
CA TYR A 427 -1.48 16.01 5.72
C TYR A 427 -2.92 15.50 5.73
N SER A 428 -3.57 15.39 6.90
CA SER A 428 -4.97 14.92 6.99
C SER A 428 -6.04 15.97 6.69
N ALA A 429 -5.67 17.24 6.51
CA ALA A 429 -6.62 18.33 6.29
C ALA A 429 -7.59 18.11 5.11
N PRO A 430 -7.15 17.64 3.92
CA PRO A 430 -8.05 17.48 2.77
C PRO A 430 -9.20 16.52 3.03
N MET A 431 -9.04 15.53 3.91
CA MET A 431 -10.12 14.60 4.26
C MET A 431 -11.12 15.17 5.29
N LYS A 432 -10.83 16.33 5.91
CA LYS A 432 -11.58 16.86 7.07
C LYS A 432 -12.36 18.14 6.77
N ILE A 433 -11.96 18.93 5.78
CA ILE A 433 -12.53 20.27 5.56
C ILE A 433 -13.99 20.25 5.06
N TYR A 434 -14.47 19.14 4.51
CA TYR A 434 -15.81 19.03 3.92
C TYR A 434 -16.96 18.76 4.90
N THR A 435 -16.67 18.51 6.18
CA THR A 435 -17.72 18.21 7.19
C THR A 435 -18.88 19.23 7.22
N PRO A 436 -18.66 20.56 7.08
CA PRO A 436 -19.75 21.54 7.12
C PRO A 436 -20.69 21.49 5.91
N LEU A 437 -20.31 20.77 4.84
CA LEU A 437 -21.17 20.54 3.69
C LEU A 437 -22.24 19.48 3.99
N TRP A 438 -21.97 18.53 4.90
CA TRP A 438 -22.85 17.43 5.25
C TRP A 438 -23.79 17.79 6.40
N GLU A 439 -23.24 18.42 7.44
CA GLU A 439 -23.93 18.74 8.68
C GLU A 439 -23.77 20.22 8.96
N GLY A 440 -24.85 20.90 9.35
CA GLY A 440 -24.75 22.28 9.82
C GLY A 440 -24.11 22.35 11.20
N LYS A 441 -23.49 23.49 11.48
CA LYS A 441 -22.83 23.71 12.77
C LYS A 441 -23.89 23.94 13.84
N ASP A 442 -23.77 23.25 14.98
CA ASP A 442 -24.65 23.44 16.14
C ASP A 442 -26.16 23.25 15.86
N GLY A 443 -26.51 22.31 14.97
CA GLY A 443 -27.91 22.01 14.60
C GLY A 443 -28.51 22.96 13.55
N SER A 444 -27.70 23.83 12.94
CA SER A 444 -28.11 24.60 11.78
C SER A 444 -28.33 23.72 10.55
N GLU A 445 -28.95 24.26 9.50
CA GLU A 445 -28.97 23.59 8.20
C GLU A 445 -27.54 23.49 7.62
N PRO A 446 -27.25 22.44 6.84
CA PRO A 446 -25.96 22.27 6.18
C PRO A 446 -25.75 23.34 5.11
N ILE A 447 -24.50 23.79 4.95
CA ILE A 447 -24.17 24.98 4.14
C ILE A 447 -24.26 24.70 2.63
N GLY A 448 -23.90 23.48 2.21
CA GLY A 448 -24.02 23.06 0.82
C GLY A 448 -25.49 22.95 0.37
N ARG A 449 -25.74 23.07 -0.92
CA ARG A 449 -27.02 22.77 -1.56
C ARG A 449 -26.83 21.69 -2.62
N GLU A 450 -27.95 21.20 -3.13
CA GLU A 450 -27.96 20.24 -4.24
C GLU A 450 -27.27 20.85 -5.47
N GLU A 451 -26.42 20.05 -6.12
CA GLU A 451 -25.64 20.43 -7.32
C GLU A 451 -24.65 21.60 -7.14
N ASP A 452 -24.38 22.05 -5.91
CA ASP A 452 -23.38 23.09 -5.68
C ASP A 452 -21.98 22.64 -6.15
N THR A 453 -21.18 23.59 -6.66
CA THR A 453 -19.83 23.31 -7.15
C THR A 453 -18.77 23.59 -6.09
N VAL A 454 -17.80 22.68 -5.98
CA VAL A 454 -16.59 22.85 -5.17
C VAL A 454 -15.40 22.95 -6.11
N CYS A 455 -14.79 24.12 -6.15
CA CYS A 455 -13.70 24.41 -7.08
C CYS A 455 -12.32 24.17 -6.47
N PHE A 456 -11.41 23.71 -7.31
CA PHE A 456 -10.02 23.46 -6.98
C PHE A 456 -9.11 24.14 -8.01
N GLY A 457 -8.18 24.97 -7.54
CA GLY A 457 -7.09 25.50 -8.35
C GLY A 457 -5.81 24.71 -8.08
N LYS A 458 -4.82 25.37 -7.47
CA LYS A 458 -3.52 24.76 -7.09
C LYS A 458 -3.59 23.53 -6.18
N GLU A 459 -4.75 23.28 -5.56
CA GLU A 459 -4.98 22.17 -4.63
C GLU A 459 -5.69 20.96 -5.27
N TRP A 460 -5.89 20.95 -6.60
CA TRP A 460 -6.63 19.91 -7.31
C TRP A 460 -6.16 18.48 -6.98
N TYR A 461 -4.85 18.25 -6.88
CA TYR A 461 -4.25 16.93 -6.61
C TYR A 461 -4.44 16.44 -5.18
N ARG A 462 -5.02 17.27 -4.29
CA ARG A 462 -5.33 16.92 -2.90
C ARG A 462 -6.82 16.68 -2.67
N PHE A 463 -7.65 16.88 -3.68
CA PHE A 463 -9.05 16.51 -3.61
C PHE A 463 -9.16 15.01 -3.27
N PRO A 464 -9.85 14.61 -2.18
CA PRO A 464 -9.85 13.21 -1.79
C PRO A 464 -10.73 12.35 -2.69
N SER A 465 -11.97 12.77 -2.96
CA SER A 465 -12.92 12.19 -3.92
C SER A 465 -14.31 12.83 -3.75
N SER A 466 -15.15 12.74 -4.79
CA SER A 466 -16.58 13.03 -4.81
C SER A 466 -17.38 12.28 -3.74
N TYR A 467 -16.84 11.20 -3.15
CA TYR A 467 -17.41 10.57 -1.95
C TYR A 467 -17.51 11.53 -0.75
N PHE A 468 -16.67 12.57 -0.69
CA PHE A 468 -16.67 13.58 0.39
C PHE A 468 -17.62 14.75 0.14
N LEU A 469 -18.27 14.82 -1.02
CA LEU A 469 -19.18 15.89 -1.39
C LEU A 469 -20.65 15.41 -1.29
N PRO A 470 -21.55 16.05 -0.53
CA PRO A 470 -22.95 15.61 -0.40
C PRO A 470 -23.81 16.05 -1.59
N ARG A 471 -25.05 15.52 -1.67
CA ARG A 471 -26.16 16.07 -2.50
C ARG A 471 -25.76 16.43 -3.93
N ASP A 472 -25.09 15.50 -4.59
CA ASP A 472 -24.69 15.65 -6.00
C ASP A 472 -23.90 16.92 -6.31
N MET A 473 -23.14 17.38 -5.31
CA MET A 473 -22.16 18.44 -5.50
C MET A 473 -21.00 17.96 -6.36
N HIS A 474 -20.54 18.83 -7.26
CA HIS A 474 -19.51 18.52 -8.25
C HIS A 474 -18.18 19.19 -7.94
N ALA A 475 -17.09 18.41 -8.00
CA ALA A 475 -15.74 18.96 -8.04
C ALA A 475 -15.47 19.57 -9.42
N LYS A 476 -15.03 20.83 -9.45
CA LYS A 476 -14.67 21.56 -10.66
C LYS A 476 -13.27 22.13 -10.54
N PHE A 477 -12.62 22.38 -11.67
CA PHE A 477 -11.28 22.95 -11.67
C PHE A 477 -11.31 24.40 -12.15
N ILE A 478 -10.53 25.25 -11.49
CA ILE A 478 -10.27 26.61 -11.97
C ILE A 478 -8.81 26.71 -12.41
N ARG A 479 -8.51 27.75 -13.20
CA ARG A 479 -7.15 27.94 -13.72
C ARG A 479 -6.14 28.12 -12.58
N SER A 480 -4.98 27.47 -12.70
CA SER A 480 -3.82 27.61 -11.82
C SER A 480 -2.52 27.63 -12.64
N GLU A 481 -1.35 27.61 -11.99
CA GLU A 481 -0.07 27.50 -12.72
C GLU A 481 0.18 26.10 -13.28
N PHE A 482 -0.62 25.11 -12.88
CA PHE A 482 -0.58 23.79 -13.51
C PHE A 482 -1.02 23.89 -14.99
N LYS A 483 -0.18 23.38 -15.90
CA LYS A 483 -0.40 23.32 -17.36
C LYS A 483 -0.42 21.89 -17.90
N GLY A 484 -0.66 20.92 -17.02
CA GLY A 484 -0.87 19.53 -17.43
C GLY A 484 -2.34 19.25 -17.72
N LEU A 485 -2.64 18.03 -18.14
CA LEU A 485 -4.00 17.56 -18.33
C LEU A 485 -4.66 17.33 -16.98
N LEU A 486 -5.77 18.03 -16.72
CA LEU A 486 -6.61 17.79 -15.56
C LEU A 486 -7.62 16.65 -15.81
N PRO A 487 -8.10 15.98 -14.75
CA PRO A 487 -9.20 15.02 -14.85
C PRO A 487 -10.42 15.65 -15.52
N GLY A 488 -11.10 14.91 -16.39
CA GLY A 488 -12.35 15.32 -17.03
C GLY A 488 -13.55 14.62 -16.42
N GLU A 489 -14.74 15.11 -16.68
CA GLU A 489 -15.97 14.48 -16.17
C GLU A 489 -16.37 13.29 -17.03
N PHE A 490 -16.79 12.20 -16.40
CA PHE A 490 -17.45 11.12 -17.13
C PHE A 490 -18.73 11.63 -17.80
N ALA A 491 -19.02 11.12 -18.99
CA ALA A 491 -20.29 11.41 -19.65
C ALA A 491 -21.45 10.85 -18.82
N GLN A 492 -22.39 11.73 -18.47
CA GLN A 492 -23.62 11.39 -17.74
C GLN A 492 -24.81 11.15 -18.69
N ALA A 493 -24.56 11.09 -20.00
CA ALA A 493 -25.61 10.98 -20.99
C ALA A 493 -26.34 9.65 -20.89
N GLU A 494 -27.67 9.67 -20.75
CA GLU A 494 -28.51 8.47 -20.83
C GLU A 494 -28.83 8.07 -22.29
N THR A 495 -27.87 8.24 -23.20
CA THR A 495 -28.09 7.97 -24.62
C THR A 495 -27.84 6.49 -24.95
N GLY A 496 -28.89 5.79 -25.39
CA GLY A 496 -28.83 4.41 -25.91
C GLY A 496 -29.25 3.31 -24.92
N PHE A 497 -29.05 2.05 -25.29
CA PHE A 497 -29.26 0.90 -24.40
C PHE A 497 -27.98 0.63 -23.57
N GLY A 498 -27.92 1.13 -22.33
CA GLY A 498 -26.85 0.77 -21.40
C GLY A 498 -26.71 1.71 -20.20
N PHE A 499 -26.25 1.18 -19.07
CA PHE A 499 -25.83 1.95 -17.90
C PHE A 499 -24.37 2.40 -18.04
N TRP A 500 -24.01 3.56 -17.47
CA TRP A 500 -22.64 4.10 -17.42
C TRP A 500 -22.01 4.49 -18.77
N SER A 501 -22.68 5.33 -19.57
CA SER A 501 -22.21 5.74 -20.90
C SER A 501 -20.80 6.33 -20.99
N GLY A 502 -20.35 7.04 -19.94
CA GLY A 502 -18.99 7.51 -19.78
C GLY A 502 -17.89 6.44 -19.84
N THR A 503 -18.18 5.12 -19.76
CA THR A 503 -17.15 4.09 -19.93
C THR A 503 -16.81 3.78 -21.40
N TRP A 504 -17.64 4.23 -22.35
CA TRP A 504 -17.40 4.04 -23.79
C TRP A 504 -17.56 5.32 -24.62
N LEU A 505 -18.15 6.39 -24.08
CA LEU A 505 -18.18 7.70 -24.72
C LEU A 505 -16.87 8.45 -24.41
N PRO A 506 -16.04 8.74 -25.43
CA PRO A 506 -14.81 9.48 -25.21
C PRO A 506 -15.11 10.87 -24.63
N THR A 507 -14.39 11.24 -23.57
CA THR A 507 -14.45 12.60 -23.06
C THR A 507 -13.56 13.49 -23.92
N PHE A 508 -14.10 14.65 -24.31
CA PHE A 508 -13.40 15.62 -25.14
C PHE A 508 -12.07 16.04 -24.49
N GLY A 509 -11.00 16.20 -25.27
CA GLY A 509 -9.75 16.80 -24.79
C GLY A 509 -8.83 15.90 -23.96
N MET A 510 -9.08 14.59 -23.89
CA MET A 510 -8.16 13.65 -23.24
C MET A 510 -6.94 13.37 -24.13
N ASN A 511 -5.75 13.34 -23.54
CA ASN A 511 -4.49 13.03 -24.24
C ASN A 511 -3.49 12.27 -23.34
N ASP A 512 -2.62 11.46 -23.94
CA ASP A 512 -1.58 10.65 -23.27
C ASP A 512 -0.23 11.38 -23.11
N ARG A 513 -0.22 12.69 -23.38
CA ARG A 513 0.96 13.57 -23.39
C ARG A 513 0.93 14.62 -22.27
N ASN A 514 -0.05 14.54 -21.38
CA ASN A 514 -0.24 15.50 -20.29
C ASN A 514 -0.29 16.95 -20.80
N GLU A 515 -0.84 17.18 -21.99
CA GLU A 515 -1.02 18.51 -22.58
C GLU A 515 -2.25 19.19 -21.96
N GLU A 516 -2.13 20.48 -21.61
CA GLU A 516 -3.23 21.28 -21.06
C GLU A 516 -4.44 21.27 -22.00
N ASP A 517 -5.62 20.97 -21.46
CA ASP A 517 -6.88 21.12 -22.17
C ASP A 517 -7.77 22.15 -21.45
N LEU A 518 -8.11 23.24 -22.15
CA LEU A 518 -8.84 24.35 -21.56
C LEU A 518 -10.31 24.02 -21.23
N SER A 519 -10.88 22.95 -21.80
CA SER A 519 -12.25 22.53 -21.50
C SER A 519 -12.40 21.93 -20.09
N LYS A 520 -11.29 21.63 -19.42
CA LYS A 520 -11.29 21.12 -18.04
C LYS A 520 -11.54 22.19 -16.99
N TYR A 521 -11.45 23.46 -17.37
CA TYR A 521 -11.64 24.58 -16.45
C TYR A 521 -13.07 25.09 -16.43
N THR A 522 -13.48 25.57 -15.27
CA THR A 522 -14.70 26.30 -15.02
C THR A 522 -14.35 27.72 -14.59
N GLU A 523 -15.20 28.67 -14.92
CA GLU A 523 -15.01 30.07 -14.53
C GLU A 523 -15.24 30.27 -13.03
N LEU A 524 -14.42 31.12 -12.39
CA LEU A 524 -14.50 31.39 -10.95
C LEU A 524 -15.93 31.80 -10.48
N PRO A 525 -16.73 32.56 -11.26
CA PRO A 525 -18.09 32.90 -10.87
C PRO A 525 -19.07 31.71 -10.81
N ALA A 526 -18.74 30.56 -11.37
CA ALA A 526 -19.56 29.35 -11.24
C ALA A 526 -19.24 28.57 -9.95
N CYS A 527 -18.17 28.92 -9.23
CA CYS A 527 -17.75 28.27 -8.00
C CYS A 527 -18.58 28.75 -6.80
N LYS A 528 -19.31 27.83 -6.17
CA LYS A 528 -20.00 28.13 -4.91
C LYS A 528 -19.07 28.01 -3.70
N PHE A 529 -18.21 27.00 -3.73
CA PHE A 529 -17.15 26.80 -2.76
C PHE A 529 -15.81 26.72 -3.48
N ILE A 530 -14.73 27.05 -2.77
CA ILE A 530 -13.37 26.86 -3.25
C ILE A 530 -12.51 26.30 -2.12
N VAL A 531 -11.60 25.41 -2.48
CA VAL A 531 -10.60 24.88 -1.55
C VAL A 531 -9.26 25.53 -1.85
N ASP A 532 -8.64 26.10 -0.83
CA ASP A 532 -7.35 26.77 -0.94
C ASP A 532 -6.44 26.47 0.26
N THR A 533 -5.13 26.51 0.04
CA THR A 533 -4.13 26.41 1.11
C THR A 533 -3.27 27.66 1.15
N GLN A 534 -3.21 28.27 2.32
CA GLN A 534 -2.35 29.43 2.60
C GLN A 534 -1.21 29.02 3.54
N TYR A 535 0.00 29.49 3.22
CA TYR A 535 1.19 29.32 4.05
C TYR A 535 1.71 30.72 4.49
N PRO A 536 1.29 31.23 5.66
CA PRO A 536 1.59 32.61 6.08
C PRO A 536 3.08 32.95 6.21
N LEU A 537 3.95 31.94 6.34
CA LEU A 537 5.40 32.11 6.47
C LEU A 537 6.12 32.17 5.11
N ARG A 538 5.42 31.93 4.00
CA ARG A 538 6.00 32.08 2.66
C ARG A 538 5.78 33.50 2.19
N ILE A 539 6.89 34.20 1.92
CA ILE A 539 6.92 35.63 1.55
C ILE A 539 7.09 35.86 0.05
N ASP A 540 7.30 34.78 -0.72
CA ASP A 540 7.44 34.87 -2.17
C ASP A 540 6.14 35.39 -2.80
N PRO A 541 6.22 36.22 -3.85
CA PRO A 541 5.03 36.74 -4.52
C PRO A 541 4.21 35.58 -5.10
N LEU A 542 2.89 35.66 -4.91
CA LEU A 542 1.97 34.65 -5.41
C LEU A 542 1.91 34.69 -6.94
N PRO A 543 1.84 33.53 -7.61
CA PRO A 543 1.67 33.48 -9.05
C PRO A 543 0.34 34.13 -9.49
N PRO A 544 0.27 34.72 -10.69
CA PRO A 544 -0.92 35.42 -11.17
C PRO A 544 -2.18 34.55 -11.23
N ASN A 545 -2.06 33.25 -11.54
CA ASN A 545 -3.20 32.34 -11.61
C ASN A 545 -3.47 31.60 -10.29
N GLU A 546 -2.76 31.94 -9.21
CA GLU A 546 -2.91 31.31 -7.90
C GLU A 546 -3.04 32.38 -6.80
N PRO A 547 -4.06 33.25 -6.89
CA PRO A 547 -4.29 34.27 -5.87
C PRO A 547 -4.61 33.65 -4.51
N ASP A 548 -4.45 34.45 -3.45
CA ASP A 548 -4.84 34.05 -2.10
C ASP A 548 -6.34 34.25 -1.92
N TYR A 549 -7.11 33.17 -2.11
CA TYR A 549 -8.56 33.23 -1.93
C TYR A 549 -8.95 33.34 -0.46
N ILE A 550 -8.05 32.99 0.47
CA ILE A 550 -8.29 33.05 1.92
C ILE A 550 -8.24 34.51 2.41
N GLU A 551 -7.35 35.34 1.86
CA GLU A 551 -7.26 36.79 2.15
C GLU A 551 -8.32 37.62 1.41
N ASP A 552 -8.97 37.08 0.37
CA ASP A 552 -10.08 37.75 -0.33
C ASP A 552 -11.38 37.70 0.48
N HIS A 553 -11.42 38.52 1.53
CA HIS A 553 -12.59 38.70 2.39
C HIS A 553 -13.75 39.42 1.72
N VAL A 554 -13.56 39.96 0.51
CA VAL A 554 -14.64 40.63 -0.23
C VAL A 554 -15.54 39.59 -0.88
N ASN A 555 -14.96 38.59 -1.55
CA ASN A 555 -15.72 37.60 -2.29
C ASN A 555 -15.94 36.28 -1.52
N TRP A 556 -15.06 35.96 -0.57
CA TRP A 556 -15.05 34.67 0.10
C TRP A 556 -15.21 34.78 1.61
N GLU A 557 -15.84 33.76 2.20
CA GLU A 557 -15.98 33.55 3.63
C GLU A 557 -15.35 32.21 4.00
N VAL A 558 -14.52 32.20 5.05
CA VAL A 558 -13.87 30.99 5.54
C VAL A 558 -14.89 30.13 6.30
N VAL A 559 -15.19 28.95 5.78
CA VAL A 559 -16.13 28.01 6.40
C VAL A 559 -15.42 27.15 7.44
N LYS A 560 -14.32 26.50 7.03
CA LYS A 560 -13.53 25.63 7.90
C LYS A 560 -12.09 25.59 7.41
N CYS A 561 -11.15 25.71 8.35
CA CYS A 561 -9.74 25.50 8.09
C CYS A 561 -9.18 24.42 9.01
N GLU A 562 -8.25 23.64 8.47
CA GLU A 562 -7.48 22.64 9.20
C GLU A 562 -5.98 22.91 9.02
N LEU A 563 -5.17 22.49 9.99
CA LEU A 563 -3.71 22.67 9.91
C LEU A 563 -3.14 21.80 8.79
N PHE A 564 -2.24 22.40 7.99
CA PHE A 564 -1.52 21.70 6.95
C PHE A 564 -0.03 22.06 7.00
N LEU A 565 0.86 21.07 6.93
CA LEU A 565 2.28 21.30 7.20
C LEU A 565 2.92 22.23 6.16
N ASP A 566 3.58 23.29 6.63
CA ASP A 566 4.46 24.08 5.77
C ASP A 566 5.82 23.40 5.64
N ALA A 567 5.95 22.55 4.61
CA ALA A 567 7.15 21.77 4.35
C ALA A 567 8.38 22.62 3.99
N ALA A 568 8.18 23.86 3.49
CA ALA A 568 9.28 24.75 3.11
C ALA A 568 9.98 25.34 4.35
N ASN A 569 9.19 25.77 5.33
CA ASN A 569 9.69 26.39 6.56
C ASN A 569 9.91 25.40 7.73
N THR A 570 9.53 24.14 7.57
CA THR A 570 9.74 23.10 8.59
C THR A 570 11.06 22.36 8.37
N HIS A 571 11.84 22.20 9.44
CA HIS A 571 13.10 21.44 9.40
C HIS A 571 12.91 19.97 9.03
N LEU A 572 13.89 19.37 8.33
CA LEU A 572 13.85 18.00 7.83
C LEU A 572 13.45 16.97 8.89
N LEU A 573 13.99 17.08 10.10
CA LEU A 573 13.67 16.18 11.22
C LEU A 573 12.17 16.19 11.55
N ALA A 574 11.59 17.39 11.67
CA ALA A 574 10.19 17.58 12.02
C ALA A 574 9.24 17.29 10.84
N ARG A 575 9.74 17.32 9.60
CA ARG A 575 9.03 16.79 8.42
C ARG A 575 9.03 15.26 8.41
N THR A 576 10.13 14.66 8.84
CA THR A 576 10.34 13.21 8.76
C THR A 576 9.63 12.46 9.88
N LEU A 577 9.74 12.97 11.10
CA LEU A 577 9.17 12.40 12.32
C LEU A 577 8.25 13.41 12.96
N TRP A 578 7.27 12.93 13.72
CA TRP A 578 6.52 13.80 14.60
C TRP A 578 7.39 14.33 15.72
N VAL A 579 7.33 15.64 15.94
CA VAL A 579 7.99 16.34 17.03
C VAL A 579 6.89 17.08 17.79
N PRO A 580 6.74 16.86 19.11
CA PRO A 580 5.73 17.53 19.91
C PRO A 580 6.05 19.03 20.01
N ASP A 581 5.01 19.85 20.18
CA ASP A 581 5.18 21.29 20.40
C ASP A 581 5.33 21.58 21.89
N LEU A 582 6.54 21.34 22.42
CA LEU A 582 6.88 21.56 23.82
C LEU A 582 7.78 22.79 23.95
N ALA A 583 7.61 23.54 25.05
CA ALA A 583 8.34 24.80 25.27
C ALA A 583 9.87 24.66 25.25
N PHE A 584 10.41 23.51 25.67
CA PHE A 584 11.86 23.25 25.68
C PHE A 584 12.44 22.87 24.31
N ILE A 585 11.60 22.56 23.31
CA ILE A 585 12.07 22.21 21.96
C ILE A 585 12.40 23.51 21.22
N PRO A 586 13.62 23.68 20.67
CA PRO A 586 13.97 24.89 19.93
C PRO A 586 13.03 25.13 18.74
N ASP A 587 12.69 26.39 18.48
CA ASP A 587 11.74 26.76 17.42
C ASP A 587 12.12 26.27 16.02
N LYS A 588 13.42 26.04 15.78
CA LYS A 588 13.94 25.43 14.55
C LYS A 588 13.40 24.02 14.31
N PHE A 589 13.16 23.25 15.38
CA PHE A 589 12.68 21.86 15.29
C PHE A 589 11.16 21.74 15.46
N LYS A 590 10.47 22.85 15.74
CA LYS A 590 9.01 22.87 15.76
C LYS A 590 8.46 22.85 14.34
N ARG A 591 7.33 22.18 14.17
CA ARG A 591 6.59 22.17 12.89
C ARG A 591 5.98 23.52 12.63
N LYS A 592 6.08 23.97 11.38
CA LYS A 592 5.43 25.19 10.91
C LYS A 592 4.18 24.81 10.10
N TRP A 593 3.14 25.61 10.23
CA TRP A 593 1.81 25.26 9.72
C TRP A 593 1.27 26.35 8.81
N GLY A 594 0.68 25.91 7.70
CA GLY A 594 -0.30 26.66 6.94
C GLY A 594 -1.72 26.25 7.32
N ARG A 595 -2.69 26.79 6.59
CA ARG A 595 -4.12 26.52 6.76
C ARG A 595 -4.70 26.04 5.44
N HIS A 596 -5.30 24.85 5.44
CA HIS A 596 -6.05 24.31 4.31
C HIS A 596 -7.53 24.53 4.58
N CYS A 597 -8.21 25.27 3.71
CA CYS A 597 -9.51 25.85 4.01
C CYS A 597 -10.54 25.54 2.93
N LEU A 598 -11.76 25.28 3.38
CA LEU A 598 -12.96 25.37 2.56
C LEU A 598 -13.52 26.79 2.71
N LEU A 599 -13.70 27.47 1.58
CA LEU A 599 -14.26 28.80 1.50
C LEU A 599 -15.63 28.76 0.80
N GLN A 600 -16.55 29.59 1.25
CA GLN A 600 -17.86 29.78 0.62
C GLN A 600 -17.91 31.17 -0.03
N ARG A 601 -18.47 31.22 -1.23
CA ARG A 601 -18.68 32.50 -1.90
C ARG A 601 -19.78 33.30 -1.22
N LYS A 602 -19.47 34.55 -0.90
CA LYS A 602 -20.42 35.53 -0.35
C LYS A 602 -21.50 35.85 -1.38
N LYS A 603 -22.72 36.06 -0.90
CA LYS A 603 -23.78 36.60 -1.75
C LYS A 603 -23.42 38.06 -2.09
N PRO A 604 -23.59 38.50 -3.35
CA PRO A 604 -23.44 39.92 -3.65
C PRO A 604 -24.38 40.71 -2.74
N ALA A 605 -23.86 41.74 -2.08
CA ALA A 605 -24.69 42.61 -1.25
C ALA A 605 -25.77 43.21 -2.14
N ILE A 606 -27.04 42.89 -1.87
CA ILE A 606 -28.15 43.56 -2.51
C ILE A 606 -28.03 45.01 -2.07
N ALA A 607 -27.64 45.90 -2.98
CA ALA A 607 -27.71 47.32 -2.74
C ALA A 607 -29.17 47.62 -2.43
N SER A 608 -29.47 47.85 -1.14
CA SER A 608 -30.75 48.39 -0.73
C SER A 608 -30.83 49.76 -1.38
N SER A 609 -31.55 49.84 -2.50
CA SER A 609 -32.02 51.10 -3.05
C SER A 609 -32.90 51.73 -1.99
N ALA A 610 -32.31 52.57 -1.15
CA ALA A 610 -33.04 53.47 -0.28
C ALA A 610 -33.79 54.44 -1.21
N SER A 611 -35.06 54.15 -1.49
CA SER A 611 -36.00 55.14 -1.98
C SER A 611 -36.35 56.04 -0.79
N SER A 612 -35.63 57.16 -0.67
CA SER A 612 -36.05 58.32 0.12
C SER A 612 -36.68 59.35 -0.81
#